data_AF-A0A928XUQ2-F1
#
_entry.id   AF-A0A928XUQ2-F1
#
_cell.length_a   1.000
_cell.length_b   1.000
_cell.length_c   1.000
_cell.angle_alpha   90.00
_cell.angle_beta   90.00
_cell.angle_gamma   90.00
#
_symmetry.space_group_name_H-M   'P 1'
#
loop_
_entity.id
_entity.type
_entity.pdbx_description
1 polymer ?
#
loop_
_entity_poly.entity_id
_entity_poly.type
_entity_poly.pdbx_seq_one_letter_code
_entity_poly.pdbx_strand_id
1 'polypeptide(L)'
;MKLEQGQIWRKDDEYLRIVEWARLSIVYKRMKDPATKEGTLHKVTKKEFCRLLKGAELVTLPKAPPEAADEPLDEEVPELETLNLEP
;
A
#
# COMPACT_ATOMS: atom_id res chain seq x y z
N MET A 1 -18.89 -9.93 -1.92
CA MET A 1 -17.55 -9.30 -1.98
C MET A 1 -17.46 -8.25 -0.88
N LYS A 2 -16.42 -8.29 -0.05
CA LYS A 2 -16.14 -7.26 0.96
C LYS A 2 -15.19 -6.24 0.34
N LEU A 3 -15.58 -4.98 0.33
CA LEU A 3 -14.74 -3.86 -0.12
C LEU A 3 -14.34 -3.07 1.12
N GLU A 4 -13.05 -2.79 1.26
CA GLU A 4 -12.47 -2.15 2.43
C GLU A 4 -11.67 -0.91 2.03
N GLN A 5 -11.64 0.08 2.90
CA GLN A 5 -10.83 1.28 2.68
C GLN A 5 -9.34 0.91 2.62
N GLY A 6 -8.61 1.56 1.73
CA GLY A 6 -7.19 1.28 1.50
C GLY A 6 -6.91 0.14 0.51
N GLN A 7 -7.92 -0.61 0.05
CA GLN A 7 -7.73 -1.61 -1.00
C GLN A 7 -7.36 -0.96 -2.34
N ILE A 8 -6.45 -1.62 -3.06
CA ILE A 8 -6.00 -1.20 -4.40
C ILE A 8 -6.45 -2.27 -5.40
N TRP A 9 -7.07 -1.82 -6.47
CA TRP A 9 -7.56 -2.67 -7.55
C TRP A 9 -6.89 -2.26 -8.85
N ARG A 10 -6.36 -3.21 -9.61
CA ARG A 10 -5.85 -2.97 -10.97
C ARG A 10 -6.94 -3.30 -11.97
N LYS A 11 -7.22 -2.36 -12.86
CA LYS A 11 -8.17 -2.52 -13.94
C LYS A 11 -7.51 -2.08 -15.23
N ASP A 12 -7.36 -3.01 -16.17
CA ASP A 12 -6.62 -2.79 -17.42
C ASP A 12 -5.19 -2.29 -17.10
N ASP A 13 -4.89 -1.02 -17.39
CA ASP A 13 -3.61 -0.33 -17.13
C ASP A 13 -3.72 0.77 -16.04
N GLU A 14 -4.79 0.76 -15.25
CA GLU A 14 -5.03 1.76 -14.21
C GLU A 14 -5.18 1.11 -12.82
N TYR A 15 -4.73 1.82 -11.80
CA TYR A 15 -4.86 1.46 -10.39
C TYR A 15 -5.93 2.30 -9.71
N LEU A 16 -6.80 1.64 -8.94
CA LEU A 16 -7.96 2.19 -8.26
C LEU A 16 -7.81 1.94 -6.76
N ARG A 17 -7.45 2.96 -5.99
CA ARG A 17 -7.32 2.87 -4.53
C ARG A 17 -8.59 3.38 -3.87
N ILE A 18 -9.26 2.57 -3.07
CA ILE A 18 -10.40 3.02 -2.27
C ILE A 18 -9.89 3.95 -1.16
N VAL A 19 -10.33 5.21 -1.18
CA VAL A 19 -9.93 6.22 -0.20
C VAL A 19 -10.98 6.35 0.88
N GLU A 20 -12.25 6.42 0.50
CA GLU A 20 -13.35 6.60 1.44
C GLU A 20 -14.59 5.81 1.04
N TRP A 21 -15.32 5.34 2.05
CA TRP A 21 -16.57 4.61 1.90
C TRP A 21 -17.73 5.40 2.51
N ALA A 22 -18.53 6.03 1.66
CA ALA A 22 -19.75 6.71 2.08
C ALA A 22 -20.97 5.76 1.99
N ARG A 23 -22.09 6.15 2.61
CA ARG A 23 -23.31 5.32 2.65
C ARG A 23 -23.77 4.85 1.27
N LEU A 24 -23.83 5.76 0.29
CA LEU A 24 -24.32 5.50 -1.06
C LEU A 24 -23.23 5.65 -2.15
N SER A 25 -22.02 6.04 -1.77
CA SER A 25 -20.94 6.34 -2.71
C SER A 25 -19.61 5.78 -2.24
N ILE A 26 -18.73 5.50 -3.18
CA ILE A 26 -17.36 5.06 -2.95
C ILE A 26 -16.47 6.12 -3.59
N VAL A 27 -15.50 6.61 -2.82
CA VAL A 27 -14.47 7.51 -3.32
C VAL A 27 -13.21 6.69 -3.51
N TYR A 28 -12.70 6.68 -4.74
CA TYR A 28 -11.46 6.01 -5.09
C TYR A 28 -10.53 6.96 -5.82
N LYS A 29 -9.22 6.76 -5.65
CA LYS A 29 -8.19 7.46 -6.40
C LYS A 29 -7.77 6.58 -7.58
N ARG A 30 -7.87 7.11 -8.79
CA ARG A 30 -7.42 6.46 -10.02
C ARG A 30 -6.05 6.98 -10.41
N MET A 31 -5.09 6.09 -10.60
CA MET A 31 -3.70 6.40 -10.95
C MET A 31 -3.27 5.49 -12.09
N LYS A 32 -2.53 5.99 -13.07
CA LYS A 32 -1.90 5.14 -14.10
C LYS A 32 -0.64 4.48 -13.57
N ASP A 33 0.09 5.20 -12.73
CA ASP A 33 1.32 4.71 -12.10
C ASP A 33 1.21 4.81 -10.57
N PRO A 34 1.39 3.73 -9.82
CA PRO A 34 1.39 3.78 -8.36
C PRO A 34 2.64 4.50 -7.82
N ALA A 35 3.70 4.63 -8.63
CA ALA A 35 4.96 5.26 -8.25
C ALA A 35 4.92 6.79 -8.31
N THR A 36 4.25 7.37 -9.32
CA THR A 36 4.25 8.83 -9.54
C THR A 36 3.27 9.58 -8.62
N LYS A 37 2.40 8.87 -7.89
CA LYS A 37 1.34 9.41 -7.00
C LYS A 37 0.34 10.35 -7.69
N GLU A 38 0.49 10.60 -8.99
CA GLU A 38 -0.41 11.39 -9.82
C GLU A 38 -1.67 10.60 -10.16
N GLY A 39 -2.81 11.13 -9.73
CA GLY A 39 -4.09 10.49 -9.98
C GLY A 39 -5.27 11.34 -9.58
N THR A 40 -6.41 11.03 -10.19
CA THR A 40 -7.67 11.75 -9.99
C THR A 40 -8.52 11.05 -8.94
N LEU A 41 -9.11 11.82 -8.03
CA LEU A 41 -10.12 11.31 -7.12
C LEU A 41 -11.46 11.25 -7.83
N HIS A 42 -12.10 10.08 -7.78
CA HIS A 42 -13.40 9.82 -8.37
C HIS A 42 -14.38 9.38 -7.29
N LYS A 43 -15.58 9.95 -7.32
CA LYS A 43 -16.70 9.55 -6.45
C LYS A 43 -17.76 8.92 -7.32
N VAL A 44 -18.05 7.65 -7.06
CA VAL A 44 -19.06 6.88 -7.80
C VAL A 44 -20.05 6.22 -6.84
N THR A 45 -21.17 5.70 -7.33
CA THR A 45 -22.08 4.91 -6.48
C THR A 45 -21.54 3.50 -6.26
N LYS A 46 -22.04 2.79 -5.23
CA LYS A 46 -21.69 1.38 -4.99
C LYS A 46 -21.97 0.49 -6.22
N LYS A 47 -23.06 0.77 -6.95
CA LYS A 47 -23.46 0.03 -8.15
C LYS A 47 -22.47 0.26 -9.30
N GLU A 48 -22.05 1.49 -9.48
CA GLU A 48 -21.06 1.88 -10.49
C GLU A 48 -19.68 1.28 -10.16
N PHE A 49 -19.24 1.38 -8.91
CA PHE A 49 -17.95 0.82 -8.50
C PHE A 49 -17.88 -0.70 -8.67
N CYS A 50 -18.94 -1.42 -8.34
CA CYS A 50 -19.01 -2.87 -8.54
C CYS A 50 -18.96 -3.25 -10.04
N ARG A 51 -19.52 -2.42 -10.93
CA ARG A 51 -19.37 -2.60 -12.38
C ARG A 51 -17.95 -2.29 -12.85
N LEU A 52 -17.31 -1.28 -12.28
CA LEU A 52 -15.91 -0.93 -12.53
C LEU A 52 -14.97 -2.06 -12.12
N LEU A 53 -15.23 -2.68 -10.97
CA LEU A 53 -14.48 -3.84 -10.48
C LEU A 53 -14.66 -5.10 -11.34
N LYS A 54 -15.62 -5.12 -12.26
CA LYS A 54 -15.86 -6.27 -13.12
C LYS A 54 -14.71 -6.40 -14.11
N GLY A 55 -13.86 -7.41 -13.90
CA GLY A 55 -12.60 -7.58 -14.63
C GLY A 55 -11.40 -6.85 -14.02
N ALA A 56 -11.58 -6.20 -12.86
CA ALA A 56 -10.47 -5.69 -12.07
C ALA A 56 -9.96 -6.76 -11.10
N GLU A 57 -8.67 -6.75 -10.85
CA GLU A 57 -8.00 -7.66 -9.92
C GLU A 57 -7.58 -6.90 -8.66
N LEU A 58 -7.78 -7.53 -7.50
CA LEU A 58 -7.31 -6.97 -6.23
C LEU A 58 -5.78 -7.06 -6.21
N VAL A 59 -5.11 -5.90 -6.13
CA VAL A 59 -3.65 -5.84 -6.03
C VAL A 59 -3.29 -5.49 -4.61
N THR A 60 -2.78 -6.47 -3.89
CA THR A 60 -1.96 -6.25 -2.71
C THR A 60 -0.59 -5.79 -3.19
N LEU A 61 -0.38 -4.47 -3.29
CA LEU A 61 0.98 -3.96 -3.43
C LEU A 61 1.72 -4.40 -2.17
N PRO A 62 2.80 -5.20 -2.26
CA PRO A 62 3.75 -5.23 -1.18
C PRO A 62 4.20 -3.77 -1.05
N LYS A 63 3.97 -3.19 0.14
CA LYS A 63 4.54 -1.90 0.54
C LYS A 63 5.92 -1.81 -0.11
N ALA A 64 6.15 -0.75 -0.91
CA ALA A 64 7.46 -0.50 -1.52
C ALA A 64 8.55 -0.89 -0.50
N PRO A 65 9.61 -1.59 -0.93
CA PRO A 65 10.58 -2.21 -0.03
C PRO A 65 10.93 -1.23 1.08
N PRO A 66 11.06 -1.71 2.32
CA PRO A 66 11.23 -0.87 3.50
C PRO A 66 12.52 -0.03 3.37
N GLU A 67 12.44 1.10 2.71
CA GLU A 67 13.30 2.23 2.99
C GLU A 67 12.77 2.76 4.33
N ALA A 68 13.55 2.56 5.39
CA ALA A 68 13.16 2.53 6.80
C ALA A 68 12.47 1.22 7.25
N ALA A 69 13.26 0.15 7.33
CA ALA A 69 13.29 -0.63 8.55
C ALA A 69 13.78 0.29 9.69
N ASP A 70 12.86 1.10 10.21
CA ASP A 70 12.91 1.52 11.60
C ASP A 70 12.16 0.42 12.36
N GLU A 71 12.89 -0.59 12.83
CA GLU A 71 12.47 -1.29 14.03
C GLU A 71 13.71 -1.64 14.87
N PRO A 72 13.67 -1.42 16.20
CA PRO A 72 14.84 -1.35 17.07
C PRO A 72 15.06 -2.64 17.90
N LEU A 73 16.24 -2.70 18.54
CA LEU A 73 16.62 -3.54 19.69
C LEU A 73 16.65 -5.07 19.47
N ASP A 74 17.83 -5.57 19.07
CA ASP A 74 18.40 -6.74 19.75
C ASP A 74 19.70 -6.27 20.43
N GLU A 75 19.62 -6.16 21.74
CA GLU A 75 20.75 -6.10 22.66
C GLU A 75 21.43 -7.47 22.65
N GLU A 76 22.50 -7.62 21.87
CA GLU A 76 23.52 -8.62 22.12
C GLU A 76 24.87 -7.92 22.17
N VAL A 77 25.22 -7.46 23.37
CA VAL A 77 26.63 -7.40 23.77
C VAL A 77 26.95 -8.75 24.39
N PRO A 78 27.72 -9.61 23.72
CA PRO A 78 28.69 -10.42 24.43
C PRO A 78 30.07 -9.86 24.13
N GLU A 79 30.58 -9.20 25.16
CA GLU A 79 31.99 -9.14 25.54
C GLU A 79 32.78 -10.33 24.97
N LEU A 80 33.85 -10.06 24.23
CA LEU A 80 35.15 -10.78 24.21
C LEU A 80 35.91 -10.48 22.90
N GLU A 81 36.79 -9.48 22.95
CA GLU A 81 38.14 -9.69 22.42
C GLU A 81 39.14 -9.05 23.38
N THR A 82 39.54 -9.86 24.36
CA THR A 82 40.81 -9.75 25.05
C THR A 82 41.97 -9.82 24.06
N LEU A 83 43.00 -8.99 24.33
CA LEU A 83 44.42 -9.10 23.93
C LEU A 83 44.85 -8.52 22.57
N ASN A 84 45.45 -7.32 22.62
CA ASN A 84 46.91 -7.16 22.38
C ASN A 84 47.31 -5.69 22.65
N LEU A 85 47.93 -5.40 23.80
CA LEU A 85 49.38 -5.39 24.04
C LEU A 85 50.04 -4.06 23.61
N GLU A 86 50.76 -3.51 24.59
CA GLU A 86 51.58 -2.28 24.62
C GLU A 86 52.47 -2.07 23.38
N PRO A 87 52.96 -0.84 23.19
CA PRO A 87 54.26 -0.50 23.81
C PRO A 87 54.27 0.79 24.65
#